data_AF-A0A7S3UZ57-F1
#
_entry.id   AF-A0A7S3UZ57-F1
#
_cell.length_a   1.000
_cell.length_b   1.000
_cell.length_c   1.000
_cell.angle_alpha   90.00
_cell.angle_beta   90.00
_cell.angle_gamma   90.00
#
_symmetry.space_group_name_H-M   'P 1'
#
loop_
_entity.id
_entity.type
_entity.pdbx_description
1 polymer ?
#
loop_
_entity_poly.entity_id
_entity_poly.type
_entity_poly.pdbx_seq_one_letter_code
_entity_poly.pdbx_strand_id
1 'polypeptide(L)'
;RALWAPAALLAATAAALAGAHGAVRAHFLQGAAAPGGSSWTDYCLCNLPLSLHFGWITAATLVNANGAVANDTRRTVVTKSLVARASVAVAVAAGAAVAWLRRDPVYSLVVAWALAAVADEQGWGRLRGEVPDALLEGYVGFARLGTQLSGVVTGVSWGYSLIRIGRE
;
A
#
# COMPACT_ATOMS: atom_id res chain seq x y z
N ARG A 1 -2.33 20.15 13.68
CA ARG A 1 -0.85 20.01 13.84
C ARG A 1 -0.25 19.71 12.47
N ALA A 2 0.94 20.24 12.16
CA ALA A 2 1.49 20.14 10.81
C ALA A 2 2.07 18.73 10.57
N LEU A 3 1.33 17.86 9.87
CA LEU A 3 1.71 16.47 9.60
C LEU A 3 2.61 16.30 8.37
N TRP A 4 3.10 17.39 7.77
CA TRP A 4 3.97 17.34 6.60
C TRP A 4 5.37 16.81 6.93
N ALA A 5 5.92 17.16 8.09
CA ALA A 5 7.23 16.68 8.53
C ALA A 5 7.25 15.15 8.73
N PRO A 6 6.32 14.53 9.49
CA PRO A 6 6.27 13.08 9.57
C PRO A 6 5.95 12.43 8.22
N ALA A 7 5.13 13.04 7.36
CA ALA A 7 4.90 12.52 6.00
C ALA A 7 6.20 12.48 5.19
N ALA A 8 7.03 13.52 5.24
CA ALA A 8 8.31 13.57 4.52
C ALA A 8 9.31 12.54 5.03
N LEU A 9 9.42 12.38 6.35
CA LEU A 9 10.29 11.37 6.95
C LEU A 9 9.86 9.95 6.58
N LEU A 10 8.55 9.67 6.67
CA LEU A 10 8.00 8.37 6.26
C LEU A 10 8.21 8.11 4.76
N ALA A 11 8.09 9.12 3.91
CA ALA A 11 8.38 9.00 2.48
C ALA A 11 9.87 8.66 2.23
N ALA A 12 10.79 9.29 2.96
CA ALA A 12 12.20 8.96 2.89
C ALA A 12 12.47 7.52 3.36
N THR A 13 11.82 7.07 4.45
CA THR A 13 11.87 5.67 4.89
C THR A 13 11.31 4.72 3.85
N ALA A 14 10.18 5.05 3.21
CA ALA A 14 9.59 4.25 2.13
C ALA A 14 10.56 4.10 0.95
N ALA A 15 11.23 5.18 0.56
CA ALA A 15 12.23 5.14 -0.51
C ALA A 15 13.44 4.26 -0.17
N ALA A 16 13.95 4.37 1.06
CA ALA A 16 15.04 3.50 1.53
C ALA A 16 14.60 2.03 1.58
N LEU A 17 13.40 1.75 2.08
CA LEU A 17 12.82 0.40 2.12
C LEU A 17 12.60 -0.16 0.71
N ALA A 18 12.20 0.66 -0.27
CA ALA A 18 12.07 0.22 -1.66
C ALA A 18 13.40 -0.27 -2.25
N GLY A 19 14.51 0.38 -1.90
CA GLY A 19 15.86 -0.05 -2.27
C GLY A 19 16.25 -1.37 -1.60
N ALA A 20 16.10 -1.45 -0.27
CA ALA A 20 16.41 -2.65 0.50
C ALA A 20 15.56 -3.86 0.06
N HIS A 21 14.25 -3.66 -0.10
CA HIS A 21 13.32 -4.65 -0.61
C HIS A 21 13.73 -5.14 -1.99
N GLY A 22 14.08 -4.22 -2.90
CA GLY A 22 14.56 -4.57 -4.24
C GLY A 22 15.81 -5.45 -4.22
N ALA A 23 16.78 -5.14 -3.36
CA ALA A 23 18.03 -5.91 -3.23
C ALA A 23 17.79 -7.30 -2.63
N VAL A 24 17.04 -7.38 -1.53
CA VAL A 24 16.67 -8.66 -0.89
C VAL A 24 15.88 -9.53 -1.87
N ARG A 25 14.90 -8.96 -2.56
CA ARG A 25 14.07 -9.70 -3.50
C ARG A 25 14.87 -10.22 -4.70
N ALA A 26 15.82 -9.44 -5.21
CA ALA A 26 16.73 -9.90 -6.26
C ALA A 26 17.56 -11.10 -5.79
N HIS A 27 18.08 -11.07 -4.55
CA HIS A 27 18.80 -12.21 -3.97
C HIS A 27 17.92 -13.46 -3.86
N PHE A 28 16.67 -13.34 -3.40
CA PHE A 28 15.72 -14.47 -3.36
C PHE A 28 15.44 -15.07 -4.74
N LEU A 29 15.23 -14.21 -5.74
CA LEU A 29 14.95 -14.67 -7.11
C LEU A 29 16.16 -15.34 -7.76
N GLN A 30 17.38 -14.94 -7.42
CA GLN A 30 18.62 -15.57 -7.88
C GLN A 30 18.92 -16.86 -7.12
N GLY A 31 18.75 -16.85 -5.79
CA GLY A 31 18.98 -18.00 -4.91
C GLY A 31 18.04 -19.15 -5.19
N ALA A 32 16.76 -18.87 -5.53
CA ALA A 32 15.81 -19.90 -5.93
C ALA A 32 16.26 -20.74 -7.14
N ALA A 33 17.13 -20.20 -8.00
CA ALA A 33 17.64 -20.90 -9.19
C ALA A 33 18.91 -21.74 -8.92
N ALA A 34 19.46 -21.73 -7.69
CA ALA A 34 20.69 -22.43 -7.35
C ALA A 34 20.43 -23.71 -6.51
N PRO A 35 21.25 -24.78 -6.64
CA PRO A 35 21.19 -25.95 -5.76
C PRO A 35 21.46 -25.54 -4.30
N GLY A 36 20.52 -25.78 -3.39
CA GLY A 36 20.56 -25.28 -2.01
C GLY A 36 19.98 -23.87 -1.83
N GLY A 37 19.14 -23.43 -2.78
CA GLY A 37 18.55 -22.10 -2.86
C GLY A 37 17.74 -21.63 -1.66
N SER A 38 17.40 -20.34 -1.68
CA SER A 38 16.75 -19.62 -0.58
C SER A 38 15.55 -20.38 -0.01
N SER A 39 15.61 -20.70 1.28
CA SER A 39 14.58 -21.51 1.92
C SER A 39 13.32 -20.69 2.20
N TRP A 40 12.21 -21.39 2.45
CA TRP A 40 10.99 -20.77 2.96
C TRP A 40 11.23 -19.99 4.26
N THR A 41 12.14 -20.47 5.10
CA THR A 41 12.55 -19.80 6.35
C THR A 41 13.15 -18.43 6.06
N ASP A 42 14.05 -18.34 5.08
CA ASP A 42 14.66 -17.06 4.69
C ASP A 42 13.59 -16.09 4.19
N TYR A 43 12.65 -16.59 3.38
CA TYR A 43 11.54 -15.76 2.88
C TYR A 43 10.69 -15.21 4.03
N CYS A 44 10.31 -16.08 4.98
CA CYS A 44 9.49 -15.71 6.13
C CYS A 44 10.18 -14.76 7.11
N LEU A 45 11.50 -14.89 7.30
CA LEU A 45 12.23 -14.07 8.27
C LEU A 45 12.75 -12.76 7.68
N CYS A 46 13.07 -12.72 6.39
CA CYS A 46 13.69 -11.55 5.77
C CYS A 46 12.73 -10.84 4.80
N ASN A 47 12.22 -11.53 3.79
CA ASN A 47 11.42 -10.89 2.75
C ASN A 47 10.04 -10.46 3.26
N LEU A 48 9.31 -11.39 3.90
CA LEU A 48 7.94 -11.15 4.34
C LEU A 48 7.83 -9.93 5.30
N PRO A 49 8.61 -9.82 6.39
CA PRO A 49 8.50 -8.69 7.30
C PRO A 49 8.91 -7.37 6.65
N LEU A 50 9.92 -7.41 5.77
CA LEU A 50 10.38 -6.24 5.02
C LEU A 50 9.29 -5.72 4.06
N SER A 51 8.66 -6.61 3.29
CA SER A 51 7.56 -6.27 2.37
C SER A 51 6.34 -5.76 3.11
N LEU A 52 5.98 -6.39 4.24
CA LEU A 52 4.89 -5.92 5.10
C LEU A 52 5.17 -4.51 5.63
N HIS A 53 6.37 -4.30 6.16
CA HIS A 53 6.76 -3.00 6.72
C HIS A 53 6.80 -1.91 5.65
N PHE A 54 7.35 -2.21 4.48
CA PHE A 54 7.37 -1.27 3.36
C PHE A 54 5.96 -0.84 2.91
N GLY A 55 5.02 -1.79 2.82
CA GLY A 55 3.61 -1.49 2.54
C GLY A 55 3.01 -0.57 3.59
N TRP A 56 3.20 -0.88 4.87
CA TRP A 56 2.66 -0.08 5.97
C TRP A 56 3.25 1.32 6.06
N ILE A 57 4.56 1.49 5.84
CA ILE A 57 5.20 2.81 5.81
C ILE A 57 4.67 3.65 4.64
N THR A 58 4.38 3.03 3.49
CA THR A 58 3.74 3.73 2.38
C THR A 58 2.33 4.21 2.75
N ALA A 59 1.51 3.35 3.37
CA ALA A 59 0.18 3.73 3.85
C ALA A 59 0.26 4.86 4.89
N ALA A 60 1.17 4.76 5.87
CA ALA A 60 1.39 5.78 6.88
C ALA A 60 1.85 7.13 6.27
N THR A 61 2.70 7.08 5.24
CA THR A 61 3.12 8.27 4.48
C THR A 61 1.92 9.00 3.90
N LEU A 62 1.05 8.26 3.19
CA LEU A 62 -0.14 8.81 2.55
C LEU A 62 -1.16 9.34 3.56
N VAL A 63 -1.37 8.64 4.68
CA VAL A 63 -2.25 9.10 5.75
C VAL A 63 -1.73 10.40 6.39
N ASN A 64 -0.42 10.51 6.64
CA ASN A 64 0.16 11.74 7.17
C ASN A 64 0.08 12.90 6.16
N ALA A 65 0.32 12.63 4.87
CA ALA A 65 0.14 13.61 3.82
C ALA A 65 -1.32 14.12 3.75
N ASN A 66 -2.29 13.20 3.80
CA ASN A 66 -3.71 13.53 3.88
C ASN A 66 -4.03 14.34 5.13
N GLY A 67 -3.49 13.96 6.28
CA GLY A 67 -3.64 14.69 7.52
C GLY A 67 -3.07 16.11 7.46
N ALA A 68 -1.97 16.33 6.74
CA ALA A 68 -1.42 17.67 6.53
C ALA A 68 -2.38 18.55 5.71
N VAL A 69 -3.00 17.98 4.68
CA VAL A 69 -4.02 18.66 3.86
C VAL A 69 -5.33 18.87 4.61
N ALA A 70 -5.77 17.90 5.40
CA ALA A 70 -7.02 17.97 6.16
C ALA A 70 -6.98 19.07 7.23
N ASN A 71 -5.82 19.26 7.87
CA ASN A 71 -5.59 20.29 8.90
C ASN A 71 -5.43 21.72 8.33
N ASP A 72 -5.30 21.88 7.02
CA ASP A 72 -5.23 23.20 6.39
C ASP A 72 -6.64 23.79 6.28
N THR A 73 -6.92 24.84 7.06
CA THR A 73 -8.23 25.51 7.10
C THR A 73 -8.51 26.33 5.85
N ARG A 74 -7.50 26.65 5.04
CA ARG A 74 -7.65 27.42 3.79
C ARG A 74 -8.19 26.57 2.64
N ARG A 75 -8.17 25.24 2.79
CA ARG A 75 -8.59 24.30 1.74
C ARG A 75 -10.05 23.92 1.90
N THR A 76 -10.77 23.90 0.78
CA THR A 76 -12.15 23.44 0.74
C THR A 76 -12.25 21.94 1.00
N VAL A 77 -13.43 21.50 1.45
CA VAL A 77 -13.75 20.08 1.66
C VAL A 77 -13.57 19.27 0.37
N VAL A 78 -13.91 19.87 -0.79
CA VAL A 78 -13.72 19.27 -2.11
C VAL A 78 -12.24 18.99 -2.37
N THR A 79 -11.36 19.96 -2.14
CA THR A 79 -9.91 19.77 -2.32
C THR A 79 -9.37 18.67 -1.40
N LYS A 80 -9.82 18.63 -0.14
CA LYS A 80 -9.44 17.57 0.81
C LYS A 80 -9.88 16.18 0.32
N SER A 81 -11.11 16.07 -0.20
CA SER A 81 -11.62 14.83 -0.78
C SER A 81 -10.84 14.40 -2.03
N LEU A 82 -10.44 15.34 -2.90
CA LEU A 82 -9.67 15.02 -4.10
C LEU A 82 -8.28 14.48 -3.75
N VAL A 83 -7.60 15.11 -2.78
CA VAL A 83 -6.30 14.63 -2.30
C VAL A 83 -6.42 13.23 -1.69
N ALA A 84 -7.46 12.98 -0.89
CA ALA A 84 -7.68 11.66 -0.31
C ALA A 84 -7.88 10.57 -1.37
N ARG A 85 -8.64 10.86 -2.45
CA ARG A 85 -8.80 9.94 -3.59
C ARG A 85 -7.49 9.76 -4.37
N ALA A 86 -6.74 10.84 -4.59
CA ALA A 86 -5.42 10.76 -5.22
C ALA A 86 -4.46 9.86 -4.43
N SER A 87 -4.47 9.92 -3.10
CA SER A 87 -3.69 9.00 -2.26
C SER A 87 -4.09 7.54 -2.43
N VAL A 88 -5.39 7.24 -2.55
CA VAL A 88 -5.85 5.87 -2.85
C VAL A 88 -5.30 5.41 -4.19
N ALA A 89 -5.39 6.25 -5.23
CA ALA A 89 -4.86 5.92 -6.55
C ALA A 89 -3.34 5.67 -6.52
N VAL A 90 -2.58 6.51 -5.80
CA VAL A 90 -1.14 6.33 -5.61
C VAL A 90 -0.83 5.02 -4.88
N ALA A 91 -1.59 4.69 -3.82
CA ALA A 91 -1.41 3.44 -3.08
C ALA A 91 -1.63 2.22 -3.97
N VAL A 92 -2.73 2.20 -4.73
CA VAL A 92 -3.06 1.10 -5.66
C VAL A 92 -1.98 0.98 -6.74
N ALA A 93 -1.55 2.10 -7.33
CA ALA A 93 -0.51 2.11 -8.35
C ALA A 93 0.84 1.62 -7.82
N ALA A 94 1.23 2.03 -6.61
CA ALA A 94 2.43 1.52 -5.95
C ALA A 94 2.30 0.02 -5.65
N GLY A 95 1.14 -0.41 -5.17
CA GLY A 95 0.78 -1.81 -4.94
C GLY A 95 1.02 -2.67 -6.17
N ALA A 96 0.47 -2.23 -7.31
CA ALA A 96 0.65 -2.88 -8.59
C ALA A 96 2.10 -2.83 -9.09
N ALA A 97 2.75 -1.67 -9.03
CA ALA A 97 4.14 -1.54 -9.47
C ALA A 97 5.05 -2.51 -8.71
N VAL A 98 4.95 -2.61 -7.38
CA VAL A 98 5.77 -3.53 -6.58
C VAL A 98 5.40 -4.99 -6.87
N ALA A 99 4.11 -5.33 -6.92
CA ALA A 99 3.66 -6.70 -7.18
C ALA A 99 4.13 -7.23 -8.55
N TRP A 100 4.22 -6.37 -9.56
CA TRP A 100 4.63 -6.75 -10.91
C TRP A 100 6.15 -6.65 -11.11
N LEU A 101 6.77 -5.53 -10.73
CA LEU A 101 8.20 -5.30 -10.96
C LEU A 101 9.09 -6.11 -10.02
N ARG A 102 8.65 -6.30 -8.76
CA ARG A 102 9.41 -7.05 -7.74
C ARG A 102 8.88 -8.46 -7.56
N ARG A 103 7.80 -8.85 -8.25
CA ARG A 103 7.13 -10.14 -8.11
C ARG A 103 6.81 -10.47 -6.64
N ASP A 104 6.38 -9.46 -5.90
CA ASP A 104 6.06 -9.62 -4.48
C ASP A 104 4.61 -9.19 -4.20
N PRO A 105 3.68 -10.16 -4.11
CA PRO A 105 2.26 -9.87 -3.90
C PRO A 105 1.97 -9.35 -2.49
N VAL A 106 2.88 -9.54 -1.52
CA VAL A 106 2.67 -9.16 -0.11
C VAL A 106 2.46 -7.65 0.02
N TYR A 107 3.24 -6.85 -0.71
CA TYR A 107 3.10 -5.40 -0.65
C TYR A 107 1.70 -4.95 -1.12
N SER A 108 1.20 -5.51 -2.24
CA SER A 108 -0.15 -5.22 -2.75
C SER A 108 -1.24 -5.72 -1.79
N LEU A 109 -1.00 -6.83 -1.09
CA LEU A 109 -1.91 -7.32 -0.05
C LEU A 109 -2.03 -6.32 1.11
N VAL A 110 -0.91 -5.73 1.56
CA VAL A 110 -0.94 -4.69 2.61
C VAL A 110 -1.70 -3.45 2.13
N VAL A 111 -1.52 -3.05 0.87
CA VAL A 111 -2.30 -1.94 0.31
C VAL A 111 -3.80 -2.25 0.32
N ALA A 112 -4.20 -3.46 -0.10
CA ALA A 112 -5.60 -3.87 -0.05
C ALA A 112 -6.14 -3.84 1.39
N TRP A 113 -5.36 -4.36 2.35
CA TRP A 113 -5.74 -4.36 3.76
C TRP A 113 -5.87 -2.94 4.33
N ALA A 114 -4.92 -2.05 4.05
CA ALA A 114 -4.98 -0.66 4.49
C ALA A 114 -6.21 0.07 3.92
N LEU A 115 -6.52 -0.13 2.63
CA LEU A 115 -7.69 0.47 2.00
C LEU A 115 -9.01 -0.11 2.52
N ALA A 116 -9.03 -1.40 2.89
CA ALA A 116 -10.18 -2.01 3.54
C ALA A 116 -10.47 -1.34 4.89
N ALA A 117 -9.44 -1.08 5.69
CA ALA A 117 -9.57 -0.36 6.96
C ALA A 117 -10.02 1.10 6.76
N VAL A 118 -9.59 1.75 5.67
CA VAL A 118 -10.05 3.12 5.32
C VAL A 118 -11.53 3.15 4.93
N ALA A 119 -12.02 2.09 4.28
CA ALA A 119 -13.42 1.97 3.88
C ALA A 119 -14.36 1.59 5.05
N ASP A 120 -13.81 1.21 6.20
CA ASP A 120 -14.56 0.77 7.36
C ASP A 120 -15.32 1.93 8.03
N GLU A 121 -16.60 1.67 8.36
CA GLU A 121 -17.52 2.67 8.92
C GLU A 121 -17.05 3.20 10.28
N GLN A 122 -16.30 2.42 11.05
CA GLN A 122 -15.75 2.87 12.34
C GLN A 122 -14.85 4.11 12.17
N GLY A 123 -14.17 4.24 11.02
CA GLY A 123 -13.25 5.35 10.77
C GLY A 123 -13.96 6.65 10.36
N TRP A 124 -14.94 6.55 9.47
CA TRP A 124 -15.59 7.71 8.84
C TRP A 124 -16.96 8.04 9.41
N GLY A 125 -17.60 7.15 10.18
CA GLY A 125 -18.95 7.35 10.73
C GLY A 125 -19.08 8.63 11.56
N ARG A 126 -17.99 9.06 12.21
CA ARG A 126 -17.90 10.34 12.95
C ARG A 126 -18.04 11.61 12.10
N LEU A 127 -17.89 11.50 10.78
CA LEU A 127 -17.98 12.63 9.85
C LEU A 127 -19.40 12.84 9.29
N ARG A 128 -20.34 11.94 9.60
CA ARG A 128 -21.74 12.09 9.20
C ARG A 128 -22.32 13.37 9.80
N GLY A 129 -22.99 14.17 8.98
CA GLY A 129 -23.53 15.47 9.38
C GLY A 129 -22.50 16.62 9.42
N GLU A 130 -21.20 16.34 9.39
CA GLU A 130 -20.15 17.36 9.27
C GLU A 130 -19.73 17.60 7.80
N VAL A 131 -19.84 16.57 6.97
CA VAL A 131 -19.44 16.57 5.55
C VAL A 131 -20.61 16.13 4.69
N PRO A 132 -20.81 16.69 3.48
CA PRO A 132 -21.85 16.21 2.57
C PRO A 132 -21.73 14.71 2.28
N ASP A 133 -22.82 13.96 2.49
CA ASP A 133 -22.83 12.49 2.38
C ASP A 133 -22.33 12.02 1.02
N ALA A 134 -22.69 12.71 -0.07
CA ALA A 134 -22.22 12.38 -1.42
C ALA A 134 -20.69 12.39 -1.58
N LEU A 135 -19.98 13.29 -0.86
CA LEU A 135 -18.52 13.32 -0.89
C LEU A 135 -17.92 12.15 -0.09
N LEU A 136 -18.53 11.84 1.06
CA LEU A 136 -18.14 10.77 1.96
C LEU A 136 -18.33 9.40 1.28
N GLU A 137 -19.52 9.15 0.76
CA GLU A 137 -19.86 7.94 0.00
C GLU A 137 -18.96 7.79 -1.23
N GLY A 138 -18.71 8.88 -1.96
CA GLY A 138 -17.80 8.86 -3.10
C GLY A 138 -16.36 8.51 -2.71
N TYR A 139 -15.88 8.95 -1.54
CA TYR A 139 -14.57 8.57 -1.03
C TYR A 139 -14.52 7.10 -0.57
N VAL A 140 -15.51 6.66 0.21
CA VAL A 140 -15.62 5.28 0.70
C VAL A 140 -15.73 4.31 -0.47
N GLY A 141 -16.56 4.62 -1.47
CA GLY A 141 -16.68 3.83 -2.69
C GLY A 141 -15.34 3.72 -3.43
N PHE A 142 -14.58 4.81 -3.51
CA PHE A 142 -13.26 4.81 -4.13
C PHE A 142 -12.23 3.97 -3.35
N ALA A 143 -12.25 4.02 -2.02
CA ALA A 143 -11.40 3.18 -1.18
C ALA A 143 -11.75 1.68 -1.30
N ARG A 144 -13.05 1.33 -1.37
CA ARG A 144 -13.50 -0.04 -1.63
C ARG A 144 -13.06 -0.54 -3.00
N LEU A 145 -13.19 0.29 -4.04
CA LEU A 145 -12.69 -0.05 -5.37
C LEU A 145 -11.18 -0.29 -5.34
N GLY A 146 -10.41 0.60 -4.68
CA GLY A 146 -8.97 0.43 -4.53
C GLY A 146 -8.60 -0.87 -3.79
N THR A 147 -9.35 -1.22 -2.75
CA THR A 147 -9.21 -2.50 -2.02
C THR A 147 -9.38 -3.69 -2.95
N GLN A 148 -10.45 -3.70 -3.74
CA GLN A 148 -10.74 -4.78 -4.70
C GLN A 148 -9.64 -4.87 -5.76
N LEU A 149 -9.24 -3.75 -6.36
CA LEU A 149 -8.20 -3.71 -7.37
C LEU A 149 -6.86 -4.23 -6.83
N SER A 150 -6.43 -3.77 -5.65
CA SER A 150 -5.21 -4.27 -5.02
C SER A 150 -5.32 -5.76 -4.66
N GLY A 151 -6.49 -6.23 -4.23
CA GLY A 151 -6.74 -7.65 -3.98
C GLY A 151 -6.64 -8.51 -5.25
N VAL A 152 -7.20 -8.05 -6.37
CA VAL A 152 -7.07 -8.71 -7.68
C VAL A 152 -5.61 -8.75 -8.11
N VAL A 153 -4.88 -7.65 -8.00
CA VAL A 153 -3.46 -7.58 -8.33
C VAL A 153 -2.65 -8.56 -7.49
N THR A 154 -2.93 -8.67 -6.19
CA THR A 154 -2.33 -9.65 -5.29
C THR A 154 -2.62 -11.08 -5.78
N GLY A 155 -3.88 -11.41 -6.04
CA GLY A 155 -4.27 -12.75 -6.49
C GLY A 155 -3.62 -13.16 -7.82
N VAL A 156 -3.63 -12.24 -8.80
CA VAL A 156 -2.98 -12.47 -10.10
C VAL A 156 -1.47 -12.64 -9.94
N SER A 157 -0.81 -11.77 -9.19
CA SER A 157 0.64 -11.87 -8.96
C SER A 157 1.04 -13.17 -8.23
N TRP A 158 0.21 -13.63 -7.28
CA TRP A 158 0.42 -14.92 -6.62
C TRP A 158 0.24 -16.10 -7.57
N GLY A 159 -0.82 -16.08 -8.40
CA GLY A 159 -1.06 -17.12 -9.40
C GLY A 159 0.11 -17.26 -10.38
N TYR A 160 0.66 -16.14 -10.88
CA TYR A 160 1.87 -16.14 -11.71
C TYR A 160 3.09 -16.70 -10.98
N SER A 161 3.23 -16.44 -9.68
CA SER A 161 4.35 -16.93 -8.89
C SER A 161 4.27 -18.45 -8.65
N LEU A 162 3.08 -18.98 -8.36
CA LEU A 162 2.86 -20.40 -8.09
C LEU A 162 2.97 -21.29 -9.34
N ILE A 163 2.43 -20.84 -10.48
CA ILE A 163 2.49 -21.59 -11.75
C ILE A 163 3.94 -21.81 -12.19
N ARG A 164 4.86 -20.91 -11.85
CA ARG A 164 6.27 -21.02 -12.24
C ARG A 164 7.05 -21.98 -11.34
N ILE A 165 6.76 -22.01 -10.03
CA ILE A 165 7.38 -22.94 -9.08
C ILE A 165 6.98 -24.39 -9.39
N GLY A 166 5.74 -24.63 -9.83
CA GLY A 166 5.29 -25.98 -10.19
C GLY A 166 5.79 -26.52 -11.54
N ARG A 167 6.62 -25.76 -12.28
CA ARG A 167 7.20 -26.19 -13.57
C ARG A 167 8.70 -26.49 -13.48
N GLU A 168 9.30 -26.33 -12.30
CA GLU A 168 10.67 -26.76 -11.97
C GLU A 168 10.61 -28.02 -11.10
#